data_AF-A0A7C5GLC0-F1
#
_entry.id   AF-A0A7C5GLC0-F1
#
_cell.length_a   1.000
_cell.length_b   1.000
_cell.length_c   1.000
_cell.angle_alpha   90.00
_cell.angle_beta   90.00
_cell.angle_gamma   90.00
#
_symmetry.space_group_name_H-M   'P 1'
#
loop_
_entity.id
_entity.type
_entity.pdbx_description
1 polymer ?
#
loop_
_entity_poly.entity_id
_entity_poly.type
_entity_poly.pdbx_seq_one_letter_code
_entity_poly.pdbx_strand_id
1 'polypeptide(L)'
;NEVAGQCVSDIIKAGVLPVAIEFMDRPCTEATEAFAKPGYPDCEALLIVEVEGSEAEIDEQLGLIKQIAMKHDPVELRESGSAEESAAIWLGRKSAFGAMGQINDYMCLDGTIPVSELPNVLRRIGEMSKEYGLGVANVFHAGDGNMHPLILFDANKPGDLELCEAFGADILRLCVEVGGCLTGEHGVGIEKRDLMVDQYAPADLEAQLRVKDVFDPAWLLNPAKVFPLAATKARRVTPHAA
;
A
#
# COMPACT_ATOMS: atom_id res chain seq x y z
N ASN A 1 3.09 14.98 -0.10
CA ASN A 1 2.19 13.81 -0.16
C ASN A 1 0.76 14.18 -0.55
N GLU A 2 0.05 15.02 0.20
CA GLU A 2 -1.37 15.35 -0.06
C GLU A 2 -1.65 15.86 -1.47
N VAL A 3 -0.84 16.79 -1.96
CA VAL A 3 -0.95 17.36 -3.32
C VAL A 3 -0.81 16.29 -4.40
N ALA A 4 0.15 15.37 -4.26
CA ALA A 4 0.32 14.26 -5.18
C ALA A 4 -0.87 13.28 -5.13
N GLY A 5 -1.40 12.99 -3.94
CA GLY A 5 -2.64 12.23 -3.79
C GLY A 5 -3.85 12.89 -4.48
N GLN A 6 -3.94 14.23 -4.40
CA GLN A 6 -4.99 14.99 -5.08
C GLN A 6 -4.83 14.93 -6.60
N CYS A 7 -3.59 15.03 -7.11
CA CYS A 7 -3.30 14.87 -8.53
C CYS A 7 -3.79 13.53 -9.06
N VAL A 8 -3.54 12.43 -8.35
CA VAL A 8 -4.06 11.10 -8.72
C VAL A 8 -5.59 11.09 -8.74
N SER A 9 -6.24 11.64 -7.71
CA SER A 9 -7.71 11.74 -7.68
C SER A 9 -8.26 12.51 -8.88
N ASP A 10 -7.61 13.60 -9.28
CA ASP A 10 -8.04 14.43 -10.41
C ASP A 10 -7.83 13.74 -11.76
N ILE A 11 -6.73 12.98 -11.92
CA ILE A 11 -6.49 12.14 -13.11
C ILE A 11 -7.63 11.12 -13.29
N ILE A 12 -7.94 10.36 -12.23
CA ILE A 12 -9.00 9.35 -12.27
C ILE A 12 -10.39 9.99 -12.49
N LYS A 13 -10.68 11.12 -11.84
CA LYS A 13 -11.94 11.87 -12.03
C LYS A 13 -12.12 12.42 -13.44
N ALA A 14 -11.02 12.70 -14.15
CA ALA A 14 -11.07 13.12 -15.54
C ALA A 14 -11.40 11.98 -16.52
N GLY A 15 -11.56 10.75 -16.02
CA GLY A 15 -11.88 9.57 -16.83
C GLY A 15 -10.67 8.95 -17.51
N VAL A 16 -9.45 9.36 -17.14
CA VAL A 16 -8.22 8.73 -17.61
C VAL A 16 -7.95 7.50 -16.75
N LEU A 17 -7.73 6.36 -17.40
CA LEU A 17 -7.38 5.10 -16.75
C LEU A 17 -6.01 4.66 -17.28
N PRO A 18 -4.90 5.21 -16.72
CA PRO A 18 -3.57 4.77 -17.08
C PRO A 18 -3.38 3.29 -16.71
N VAL A 19 -2.44 2.61 -17.38
CA VAL A 19 -2.10 1.23 -17.01
C VAL A 19 -1.42 1.15 -15.66
N ALA A 20 -0.73 2.22 -15.26
CA ALA A 20 -0.16 2.36 -13.94
C ALA A 20 -0.17 3.82 -13.49
N ILE A 21 -0.45 4.01 -12.20
CA ILE A 21 -0.14 5.23 -11.45
C ILE A 21 0.51 4.78 -10.15
N GLU A 22 1.82 4.95 -10.05
CA GLU A 22 2.60 4.60 -8.86
C GLU A 22 2.93 5.85 -8.06
N PHE A 23 3.00 5.71 -6.74
CA PHE A 23 3.39 6.77 -5.82
C PHE A 23 4.61 6.34 -5.01
N MET A 24 5.54 7.27 -4.77
CA MET A 24 6.65 7.12 -3.84
C MET A 24 6.84 8.43 -3.06
N ASP A 25 6.91 8.40 -1.73
CA ASP A 25 7.25 9.59 -0.93
C ASP A 25 8.77 9.77 -0.76
N ARG A 26 9.16 10.94 -0.22
CA ARG A 26 10.55 11.34 -0.02
C ARG A 26 11.44 10.24 0.60
N PRO A 27 11.09 9.60 1.73
CA PRO A 27 11.92 8.53 2.29
C PRO A 27 12.18 7.39 1.28
N CYS A 28 11.16 7.03 0.49
CA CYS A 28 11.29 6.00 -0.53
C CYS A 28 12.15 6.46 -1.73
N THR A 29 11.95 7.69 -2.22
CA THR A 29 12.73 8.23 -3.34
C THR A 29 14.19 8.44 -2.98
N GLU A 30 14.49 8.90 -1.76
CA GLU A 30 15.87 9.05 -1.27
C GLU A 30 16.58 7.69 -1.15
N ALA A 31 15.90 6.68 -0.60
CA ALA A 31 16.43 5.33 -0.49
C ALA A 31 16.72 4.72 -1.87
N THR A 32 15.76 4.85 -2.81
CA THR A 32 15.90 4.30 -4.16
C THR A 32 16.94 5.04 -4.99
N GLU A 33 17.09 6.35 -4.81
CA GLU A 33 18.17 7.12 -5.45
C GLU A 33 19.55 6.68 -4.93
N ALA A 34 19.70 6.48 -3.62
CA ALA A 34 20.95 5.96 -3.06
C ALA A 34 21.29 4.54 -3.53
N PHE A 35 20.28 3.70 -3.76
CA PHE A 35 20.44 2.28 -4.09
C PHE A 35 20.57 2.00 -5.59
N ALA A 36 19.59 2.45 -6.38
CA ALA A 36 19.44 2.13 -7.81
C ALA A 36 19.77 3.30 -8.74
N LYS A 37 19.83 4.54 -8.23
CA LYS A 37 20.16 5.76 -8.98
C LYS A 37 19.32 5.95 -10.26
N PRO A 38 17.97 5.87 -10.19
CA PRO A 38 17.09 6.08 -11.33
C PRO A 38 17.06 7.53 -11.84
N GLY A 39 17.65 8.49 -11.12
CA GLY A 39 17.64 9.90 -11.51
C GLY A 39 16.30 10.57 -11.19
N TYR A 40 15.77 10.29 -9.99
CA TYR A 40 14.56 10.96 -9.51
C TYR A 40 14.85 12.38 -9.04
N PRO A 41 13.91 13.32 -9.21
CA PRO A 41 14.03 14.66 -8.65
C PRO A 41 13.98 14.65 -7.12
N ASP A 42 14.64 15.61 -6.50
CA ASP A 42 14.48 15.91 -5.08
C ASP A 42 13.08 16.51 -4.83
N CYS A 43 12.17 15.71 -4.28
CA CYS A 43 10.76 16.04 -4.12
C CYS A 43 10.13 15.35 -2.91
N GLU A 44 8.99 15.86 -2.44
CA GLU A 44 8.23 15.23 -1.34
C GLU A 44 7.49 13.96 -1.76
N ALA A 45 7.07 13.90 -3.02
CA ALA A 45 6.37 12.77 -3.59
C ALA A 45 6.62 12.71 -5.10
N LEU A 46 6.82 11.51 -5.61
CA LEU A 46 6.98 11.16 -7.01
C LEU A 46 5.77 10.38 -7.48
N LEU A 47 5.21 10.76 -8.62
CA LEU A 47 4.22 9.97 -9.35
C LEU A 47 4.86 9.43 -10.62
N ILE A 48 4.67 8.13 -10.88
CA ILE A 48 5.04 7.50 -12.14
C ILE A 48 3.74 7.07 -12.82
N VAL A 49 3.48 7.60 -14.01
CA VAL A 49 2.26 7.33 -14.76
C VAL A 49 2.63 6.69 -16.08
N GLU A 50 2.04 5.54 -16.39
CA GLU A 50 2.21 4.83 -17.64
C GLU A 50 0.87 4.66 -18.34
N VAL A 51 0.85 4.89 -19.65
CA VAL A 51 -0.32 4.72 -20.52
C VAL A 51 0.05 3.81 -21.68
N GLU A 52 -0.96 3.17 -22.27
CA GLU A 52 -0.80 2.34 -23.46
C GLU A 52 -1.90 2.63 -24.48
N GLY A 53 -1.67 2.25 -25.73
CA GLY A 53 -2.62 2.43 -26.83
C GLY A 53 -1.91 2.66 -28.16
N SER A 54 -2.67 3.11 -29.15
CA SER A 54 -2.13 3.73 -30.36
C SER A 54 -1.41 5.04 -30.05
N GLU A 55 -0.52 5.50 -30.94
CA GLU A 55 0.22 6.76 -30.75
C GLU A 55 -0.72 7.94 -30.44
N ALA A 56 -1.85 8.04 -31.13
CA ALA A 56 -2.83 9.10 -30.88
C ALA A 56 -3.51 9.00 -29.50
N GLU A 57 -3.83 7.79 -29.04
CA GLU A 57 -4.41 7.56 -27.71
C GLU A 57 -3.40 7.89 -26.60
N ILE A 58 -2.13 7.52 -26.80
CA ILE A 58 -1.03 7.84 -25.87
C ILE A 58 -0.85 9.35 -25.78
N ASP A 59 -0.76 10.05 -26.92
CA ASP A 59 -0.61 11.52 -26.96
C ASP A 59 -1.78 12.24 -26.27
N GLU A 60 -3.02 11.78 -26.50
CA GLU A 60 -4.21 12.34 -25.87
C GLU A 60 -4.19 12.14 -24.34
N GLN A 61 -3.95 10.91 -23.89
CA GLN A 61 -3.94 10.58 -22.46
C GLN A 61 -2.81 11.33 -21.73
N LEU A 62 -1.58 11.30 -22.27
CA LEU A 62 -0.44 12.03 -21.69
C LEU A 62 -0.68 13.53 -21.70
N GLY A 63 -1.28 14.07 -22.76
CA GLY A 63 -1.67 15.47 -22.85
C GLY A 63 -2.60 15.88 -21.70
N LEU A 64 -3.64 15.09 -21.43
CA LEU A 64 -4.58 15.36 -20.35
C LEU A 64 -3.95 15.17 -18.97
N ILE A 65 -3.18 14.10 -18.75
CA ILE A 65 -2.44 13.85 -17.50
C ILE A 65 -1.52 15.04 -17.19
N LYS A 66 -0.74 15.51 -18.17
CA LYS A 66 0.15 16.67 -18.02
C LYS A 66 -0.62 17.94 -17.67
N GLN A 67 -1.74 18.20 -18.34
CA GLN A 67 -2.59 19.36 -18.04
C GLN A 67 -3.15 19.33 -16.61
N ILE A 68 -3.51 18.15 -16.09
CA ILE A 68 -3.97 17.98 -14.71
C ILE A 68 -2.81 18.16 -13.75
N ALA A 69 -1.71 17.45 -13.96
CA ALA A 69 -0.52 17.50 -13.10
C ALA A 69 0.03 18.92 -12.96
N MET A 70 0.07 19.70 -14.04
CA MET A 70 0.53 21.09 -14.01
C MET A 70 -0.30 22.03 -13.12
N LYS A 71 -1.57 21.70 -12.82
CA LYS A 71 -2.39 22.48 -11.88
C LYS A 71 -1.97 22.30 -10.41
N HIS A 72 -1.13 21.30 -10.14
CA HIS A 72 -0.62 20.94 -8.83
C HIS A 72 0.84 21.40 -8.62
N ASP A 73 1.35 22.28 -9.49
CA ASP A 73 2.67 22.91 -9.40
C ASP A 73 3.83 21.91 -9.16
N PRO A 74 4.02 20.91 -10.06
CA PRO A 74 5.06 19.89 -9.86
C PRO A 74 6.46 20.51 -9.97
N VAL A 75 7.39 20.04 -9.14
CA VAL A 75 8.80 20.48 -9.18
C VAL A 75 9.49 20.07 -10.49
N GLU A 76 9.08 18.94 -11.04
CA GLU A 76 9.50 18.43 -12.34
C GLU A 76 8.34 17.68 -12.97
N LEU A 77 8.16 17.87 -14.27
CA LEU A 77 7.30 17.02 -15.09
C LEU A 77 8.16 16.51 -16.25
N ARG A 78 8.37 15.19 -16.29
CA ARG A 78 9.23 14.53 -17.27
C ARG A 78 8.46 13.41 -17.97
N GLU A 79 8.44 13.49 -19.29
CA GLU A 79 7.98 12.42 -20.16
C GLU A 79 9.19 11.64 -20.67
N SER A 80 9.11 10.30 -20.63
CA SER A 80 10.16 9.44 -21.16
C SER A 80 10.18 9.50 -22.68
N GLY A 81 11.35 9.72 -23.27
CA GLY A 81 11.56 9.74 -24.72
C GLY A 81 12.11 8.43 -25.29
N SER A 82 12.39 7.42 -24.45
CA SER A 82 13.00 6.16 -24.87
C SER A 82 12.67 4.99 -23.95
N ALA A 83 12.84 3.76 -24.44
CA ALA A 83 12.66 2.56 -23.63
C ALA A 83 13.67 2.49 -22.48
N GLU A 84 14.89 3.00 -22.70
CA GLU A 84 15.96 3.07 -21.70
C GLU A 84 15.60 3.99 -20.54
N GLU A 85 15.06 5.19 -20.83
CA GLU A 85 14.58 6.13 -19.81
C GLU A 85 13.41 5.54 -19.01
N SER A 86 12.43 4.93 -19.69
CA SER A 86 11.31 4.25 -19.03
C SER A 86 11.79 3.12 -18.12
N ALA A 87 12.75 2.32 -18.59
CA ALA A 87 13.33 1.23 -17.83
C ALA A 87 14.07 1.74 -16.57
N ALA A 88 14.79 2.85 -16.67
CA ALA A 88 15.47 3.47 -15.53
C ALA A 88 14.47 3.97 -14.47
N ILE A 89 13.39 4.65 -14.90
CA ILE A 89 12.31 5.09 -14.01
C ILE A 89 11.69 3.88 -13.29
N TRP A 90 11.36 2.82 -14.03
CA TRP A 90 10.76 1.62 -13.44
C TRP A 90 11.72 0.82 -12.56
N LEU A 91 13.02 0.84 -12.85
CA LEU A 91 14.03 0.19 -12.02
C LEU A 91 14.04 0.77 -10.61
N GLY A 92 13.95 2.09 -10.47
CA GLY A 92 13.84 2.76 -9.16
C GLY A 92 12.62 2.27 -8.37
N ARG A 93 11.43 2.32 -8.99
CA ARG A 93 10.17 1.88 -8.37
C ARG A 93 10.19 0.42 -7.94
N LYS A 94 10.73 -0.46 -8.77
CA LYS A 94 10.88 -1.90 -8.47
C LYS A 94 11.92 -2.18 -7.39
N SER A 95 12.89 -1.28 -7.21
CA SER A 95 13.96 -1.41 -6.22
C SER A 95 13.57 -0.89 -4.83
N ALA A 96 12.42 -0.24 -4.68
CA ALA A 96 11.97 0.40 -3.43
C ALA A 96 12.06 -0.50 -2.19
N PHE A 97 11.50 -1.71 -2.25
CA PHE A 97 11.52 -2.64 -1.13
C PHE A 97 12.94 -3.09 -0.74
N GLY A 98 13.79 -3.32 -1.74
CA GLY A 98 15.20 -3.68 -1.53
C GLY A 98 15.99 -2.51 -0.92
N ALA A 99 15.75 -1.30 -1.42
CA ALA A 99 16.39 -0.08 -0.94
C ALA A 99 16.02 0.24 0.50
N MET A 100 14.73 0.16 0.86
CA MET A 100 14.26 0.38 2.23
C MET A 100 14.85 -0.63 3.21
N GLY A 101 15.03 -1.89 2.78
CA GLY A 101 15.68 -2.93 3.59
C GLY A 101 17.18 -2.71 3.84
N GLN A 102 17.81 -1.72 3.18
CA GLN A 102 19.18 -1.29 3.53
C GLN A 102 19.21 -0.28 4.68
N ILE A 103 18.06 0.31 5.03
CA ILE A 103 17.96 1.35 6.06
C ILE A 103 17.72 0.73 7.44
N ASN A 104 16.67 -0.09 7.55
CA ASN A 104 16.32 -0.79 8.79
C ASN A 104 15.39 -1.98 8.50
N ASP A 105 15.02 -2.73 9.54
CA ASP A 105 13.86 -3.63 9.45
C ASP A 105 12.59 -2.82 9.13
N TYR A 106 11.69 -3.41 8.35
CA TYR A 106 10.41 -2.79 8.06
C TYR A 106 9.26 -3.79 8.01
N MET A 107 8.08 -3.33 8.39
CA MET A 107 6.81 -4.02 8.18
C MET A 107 6.12 -3.39 6.98
N CYS A 108 5.89 -4.17 5.93
CA CYS A 108 5.07 -3.76 4.80
C CYS A 108 3.63 -4.15 5.06
N LEU A 109 2.74 -3.17 5.05
CA LEU A 109 1.31 -3.42 5.07
C LEU A 109 0.76 -3.20 3.68
N ASP A 110 -0.49 -3.62 3.49
CA ASP A 110 -1.18 -3.53 2.22
C ASP A 110 -2.66 -3.33 2.56
N GLY A 111 -3.22 -2.20 2.22
CA GLY A 111 -4.62 -1.86 2.47
C GLY A 111 -5.10 -0.91 1.38
N THR A 112 -6.35 -1.06 0.95
CA THR A 112 -6.89 -0.22 -0.12
C THR A 112 -7.79 0.86 0.43
N ILE A 113 -7.88 1.98 -0.28
CA ILE A 113 -8.77 3.10 0.02
C ILE A 113 -9.40 3.64 -1.26
N PRO A 114 -10.54 4.35 -1.19
CA PRO A 114 -10.99 5.15 -2.31
C PRO A 114 -9.91 6.16 -2.72
N VAL A 115 -9.61 6.28 -4.01
CA VAL A 115 -8.56 7.20 -4.52
C VAL A 115 -8.79 8.65 -4.09
N SER A 116 -10.05 9.06 -3.87
CA SER A 116 -10.40 10.38 -3.33
C SER A 116 -9.90 10.64 -1.91
N GLU A 117 -9.59 9.61 -1.14
CA GLU A 117 -9.11 9.68 0.24
C GLU A 117 -7.59 9.70 0.35
N LEU A 118 -6.85 9.55 -0.76
CA LEU A 118 -5.38 9.58 -0.79
C LEU A 118 -4.79 10.77 -0.02
N PRO A 119 -5.24 12.03 -0.21
CA PRO A 119 -4.70 13.16 0.55
C PRO A 119 -4.89 12.99 2.06
N ASN A 120 -6.10 12.63 2.47
CA ASN A 120 -6.45 12.48 3.88
C ASN A 120 -5.63 11.37 4.54
N VAL A 121 -5.57 10.19 3.92
CA VAL A 121 -4.88 9.01 4.48
C VAL A 121 -3.37 9.24 4.54
N LEU A 122 -2.75 9.80 3.49
CA LEU A 122 -1.32 10.11 3.51
C LEU A 122 -0.94 11.12 4.60
N ARG A 123 -1.78 12.13 4.84
CA ARG A 123 -1.60 13.08 5.94
C ARG A 123 -1.69 12.37 7.29
N ARG A 124 -2.73 11.55 7.51
CA ARG A 124 -2.92 10.80 8.76
C ARG A 124 -1.77 9.83 9.03
N ILE A 125 -1.24 9.13 8.04
CA ILE A 125 -0.07 8.26 8.18
C ILE A 125 1.14 9.08 8.67
N GLY A 126 1.36 10.28 8.12
CA GLY A 126 2.43 11.17 8.56
C GLY A 126 2.25 11.70 9.99
N GLU A 127 1.01 11.89 10.45
CA GLU A 127 0.69 12.24 11.83
C GLU A 127 0.94 11.06 12.78
N MET A 128 0.41 9.88 12.44
CA MET A 128 0.60 8.65 13.21
C MET A 128 2.10 8.28 13.33
N SER A 129 2.89 8.44 12.26
CA SER A 129 4.34 8.24 12.31
C SER A 129 5.01 9.06 13.42
N LYS A 130 4.57 10.31 13.63
CA LYS A 130 5.07 11.16 14.73
C LYS A 130 4.55 10.71 16.10
N GLU A 131 3.30 10.26 16.17
CA GLU A 131 2.67 9.77 17.41
C GLU A 131 3.33 8.48 17.92
N TYR A 132 3.61 7.54 17.02
CA TYR A 132 4.29 6.28 17.33
C TYR A 132 5.81 6.44 17.44
N GLY A 133 6.38 7.50 16.86
CA GLY A 133 7.82 7.73 16.84
C GLY A 133 8.59 6.77 15.93
N LEU A 134 7.91 6.17 14.95
CA LEU A 134 8.48 5.27 13.96
C LEU A 134 8.42 5.91 12.57
N GLY A 135 9.49 5.74 11.79
CA GLY A 135 9.52 6.20 10.40
C GLY A 135 8.59 5.38 9.51
N VAL A 136 8.08 5.99 8.44
CA VAL A 136 7.28 5.30 7.42
C VAL A 136 7.64 5.85 6.05
N ALA A 137 7.79 4.94 5.08
CA ALA A 137 7.87 5.27 3.67
C ALA A 137 6.63 4.72 2.95
N ASN A 138 6.14 5.40 1.93
CA ASN A 138 4.96 4.99 1.17
C ASN A 138 5.36 4.72 -0.28
N VAL A 139 5.09 3.50 -0.77
CA VAL A 139 5.39 3.11 -2.15
C VAL A 139 4.33 2.19 -2.72
N PHE A 140 3.43 2.71 -3.55
CA PHE A 140 2.15 2.02 -3.73
C PHE A 140 1.46 2.30 -5.06
N HIS A 141 0.45 1.47 -5.36
CA HIS A 141 -0.37 1.58 -6.57
C HIS A 141 -1.45 2.63 -6.33
N ALA A 142 -1.17 3.88 -6.69
CA ALA A 142 -2.07 4.98 -6.41
C ALA A 142 -3.32 4.98 -7.30
N GLY A 143 -3.24 4.37 -8.49
CA GLY A 143 -4.34 4.34 -9.46
C GLY A 143 -5.59 3.59 -8.96
N ASP A 144 -5.41 2.56 -8.13
CA ASP A 144 -6.49 1.79 -7.50
C ASP A 144 -6.57 2.01 -5.98
N GLY A 145 -5.74 2.91 -5.44
CA GLY A 145 -5.71 3.23 -4.03
C GLY A 145 -5.16 2.10 -3.15
N ASN A 146 -4.41 1.15 -3.72
CA ASN A 146 -3.74 0.13 -2.94
C ASN A 146 -2.46 0.70 -2.32
N MET A 147 -2.44 0.85 -1.00
CA MET A 147 -1.40 1.49 -0.20
C MET A 147 -0.39 0.47 0.33
N HIS A 148 0.91 0.77 0.27
CA HIS A 148 1.97 -0.01 0.92
C HIS A 148 2.85 0.89 1.80
N PRO A 149 2.43 1.17 3.05
CA PRO A 149 3.29 1.81 4.02
C PRO A 149 4.34 0.80 4.50
N LEU A 150 5.59 1.24 4.49
CA LEU A 150 6.76 0.53 4.97
C LEU A 150 7.18 1.16 6.30
N ILE A 151 6.66 0.63 7.40
CA ILE A 151 6.95 1.13 8.75
C ILE A 151 8.32 0.62 9.16
N LEU A 152 9.24 1.54 9.44
CA LEU A 152 10.61 1.24 9.84
C LEU A 152 10.67 1.04 11.36
N PHE A 153 11.31 -0.04 11.80
CA PHE A 153 11.52 -0.36 13.22
C PHE A 153 12.88 -1.06 13.40
N ASP A 154 13.39 -1.12 14.64
CA ASP A 154 14.59 -1.89 14.99
C ASP A 154 14.18 -3.19 15.67
N ALA A 155 14.35 -4.33 14.99
CA ALA A 155 13.97 -5.64 15.53
C ALA A 155 14.78 -6.05 16.78
N ASN A 156 15.91 -5.39 17.05
CA ASN A 156 16.75 -5.65 18.22
C ASN A 156 16.39 -4.77 19.42
N LYS A 157 15.54 -3.76 19.23
CA LYS A 157 15.07 -2.88 20.30
C LYS A 157 13.77 -3.44 20.90
N PRO A 158 13.76 -3.83 22.18
CA PRO A 158 12.56 -4.36 22.82
C PRO A 158 11.40 -3.37 22.75
N GLY A 159 10.21 -3.82 22.32
CA GLY A 159 9.01 -3.01 22.20
C GLY A 159 8.81 -2.35 20.83
N ASP A 160 9.84 -2.27 19.98
CA ASP A 160 9.74 -1.56 18.69
C ASP A 160 8.88 -2.33 17.69
N LEU A 161 8.96 -3.67 17.69
CA LEU A 161 8.10 -4.51 16.88
C LEU A 161 6.63 -4.37 17.31
N GLU A 162 6.33 -4.37 18.60
CA GLU A 162 4.97 -4.21 19.11
C GLU A 162 4.40 -2.82 18.78
N LEU A 163 5.23 -1.77 18.83
CA LEU A 163 4.86 -0.43 18.36
C LEU A 163 4.60 -0.41 16.85
N CYS A 164 5.44 -1.09 16.07
CA CYS A 164 5.29 -1.22 14.62
C CYS A 164 3.98 -1.93 14.24
N GLU A 165 3.68 -3.06 14.89
CA GLU A 165 2.43 -3.80 14.72
C GLU A 165 1.21 -2.95 15.09
N ALA A 166 1.28 -2.20 16.20
CA ALA A 166 0.21 -1.31 16.63
C ALA A 166 -0.02 -0.15 15.66
N PHE A 167 1.07 0.49 15.18
CA PHE A 167 0.99 1.53 14.16
C PHE A 167 0.38 0.97 12.88
N GLY A 168 0.82 -0.21 12.45
CA GLY A 168 0.30 -0.85 11.26
C GLY A 168 -1.18 -1.19 11.34
N ALA A 169 -1.62 -1.69 12.49
CA ALA A 169 -3.03 -1.95 12.75
C ALA A 169 -3.88 -0.68 12.62
N ASP A 170 -3.41 0.46 13.12
CA ASP A 170 -4.14 1.72 13.05
C ASP A 170 -4.19 2.30 11.63
N ILE A 171 -3.15 2.11 10.81
CA ILE A 171 -3.23 2.44 9.37
C ILE A 171 -4.29 1.56 8.68
N LEU A 172 -4.30 0.26 8.94
CA LEU A 172 -5.25 -0.65 8.32
C LEU A 172 -6.69 -0.38 8.75
N ARG A 173 -6.92 -0.03 10.02
CA ARG A 173 -8.23 0.45 10.51
C ARG A 173 -8.65 1.72 9.80
N LEU A 174 -7.74 2.69 9.66
CA LEU A 174 -8.03 3.91 8.91
C LEU A 174 -8.44 3.59 7.47
N CYS A 175 -7.80 2.64 6.80
CA CYS A 175 -8.21 2.22 5.45
C CYS A 175 -9.67 1.76 5.42
N VAL A 176 -10.08 0.95 6.40
CA VAL A 176 -11.49 0.49 6.51
C VAL A 176 -12.43 1.65 6.86
N GLU A 177 -12.05 2.53 7.79
CA GLU A 177 -12.86 3.67 8.23
C GLU A 177 -13.20 4.63 7.09
N VAL A 178 -12.27 4.82 6.14
CA VAL A 178 -12.49 5.66 4.95
C VAL A 178 -13.19 4.92 3.80
N GLY A 179 -13.70 3.71 4.04
CA GLY A 179 -14.47 2.92 3.07
C GLY A 179 -13.62 1.99 2.19
N GLY A 180 -12.39 1.70 2.62
CA GLY A 180 -11.45 0.78 1.97
C GLY A 180 -11.46 -0.65 2.53
N CYS A 181 -10.36 -1.38 2.32
CA CYS A 181 -10.18 -2.77 2.76
C CYS A 181 -8.88 -2.98 3.53
N LEU A 182 -8.87 -3.99 4.41
CA LEU A 182 -7.67 -4.40 5.17
C LEU A 182 -6.55 -4.97 4.30
N THR A 183 -6.85 -5.38 3.07
CA THR A 183 -5.87 -5.90 2.13
C THR A 183 -6.29 -5.57 0.70
N GLY A 184 -5.31 -5.16 -0.10
CA GLY A 184 -5.43 -5.05 -1.54
C GLY A 184 -5.00 -6.34 -2.21
N GLU A 185 -3.73 -6.74 -2.00
CA GLU A 185 -3.12 -7.83 -2.76
C GLU A 185 -2.33 -8.85 -1.92
N HIS A 186 -1.90 -8.53 -0.68
CA HIS A 186 -1.05 -9.43 0.14
C HIS A 186 -1.85 -10.48 0.92
N GLY A 187 -3.16 -10.28 1.04
CA GLY A 187 -4.05 -11.08 1.87
C GLY A 187 -3.93 -10.77 3.36
N VAL A 188 -4.55 -11.64 4.17
CA VAL A 188 -4.73 -11.42 5.60
C VAL A 188 -3.64 -12.08 6.45
N GLY A 189 -3.28 -13.33 6.14
CA GLY A 189 -2.20 -14.04 6.80
C GLY A 189 -2.35 -14.15 8.33
N ILE A 190 -1.27 -13.97 9.07
CA ILE A 190 -1.28 -13.86 10.54
C ILE A 190 -1.43 -12.41 10.95
N GLU A 191 -0.66 -11.55 10.30
CA GLU A 191 -0.53 -10.11 10.56
C GLU A 191 -1.89 -9.40 10.68
N LYS A 192 -2.81 -9.64 9.75
CA LYS A 192 -4.09 -8.89 9.69
C LYS A 192 -5.28 -9.67 10.22
N ARG A 193 -5.10 -10.93 10.64
CA ARG A 193 -6.23 -11.84 10.96
C ARG A 193 -7.11 -11.31 12.08
N ASP A 194 -6.49 -10.66 13.07
CA ASP A 194 -7.18 -10.19 14.27
C ASP A 194 -7.86 -8.82 14.01
N LEU A 195 -7.54 -8.16 12.89
CA LEU A 195 -8.21 -6.95 12.39
C LEU A 195 -9.42 -7.26 11.50
N MET A 196 -9.65 -8.51 11.10
CA MET A 196 -10.80 -8.88 10.26
C MET A 196 -12.15 -8.47 10.83
N VAL A 197 -12.25 -8.29 12.16
CA VAL A 197 -13.45 -7.80 12.84
C VAL A 197 -13.72 -6.31 12.60
N ASP A 198 -12.72 -5.55 12.19
CA ASP A 198 -12.86 -4.14 11.83
C ASP A 198 -13.55 -4.00 10.46
N GLN A 199 -13.35 -4.97 9.54
CA GLN A 199 -13.95 -4.94 8.21
C GLN A 199 -15.23 -5.78 8.07
N TYR A 200 -15.32 -6.92 8.76
CA TYR A 200 -16.40 -7.88 8.57
C TYR A 200 -17.24 -8.07 9.82
N ALA A 201 -18.56 -8.09 9.65
CA ALA A 201 -19.45 -8.42 10.75
C ALA A 201 -19.31 -9.90 11.15
N PRO A 202 -19.70 -10.29 12.37
CA PRO A 202 -19.62 -11.69 12.80
C PRO A 202 -20.33 -12.68 11.86
N ALA A 203 -21.43 -12.27 11.23
CA ALA A 203 -22.16 -13.09 10.27
C ALA A 203 -21.38 -13.32 8.96
N ASP A 204 -20.64 -12.30 8.50
CA ASP A 204 -19.80 -12.39 7.30
C ASP A 204 -18.61 -13.33 7.54
N LEU A 205 -17.96 -13.18 8.70
CA LEU A 205 -16.87 -14.07 9.13
C LEU A 205 -17.34 -15.53 9.22
N GLU A 206 -18.50 -15.77 9.81
CA GLU A 206 -19.07 -17.13 9.91
C GLU A 206 -19.44 -17.68 8.52
N ALA A 207 -19.90 -16.84 7.59
CA ALA A 207 -20.13 -17.28 6.21
C ALA A 207 -18.84 -17.73 5.51
N GLN A 208 -17.74 -17.00 5.68
CA GLN A 208 -16.42 -17.39 5.16
C GLN A 208 -15.91 -18.68 5.83
N LEU A 209 -16.06 -18.80 7.15
CA LEU A 209 -15.64 -19.97 7.92
C LEU A 209 -16.36 -21.25 7.50
N ARG A 210 -17.66 -21.20 7.15
CA ARG A 210 -18.38 -22.37 6.65
C ARG A 210 -17.78 -22.95 5.36
N VAL A 211 -17.20 -22.12 4.50
CA VAL A 211 -16.46 -22.61 3.31
C VAL A 211 -15.21 -23.36 3.75
N LYS A 212 -14.44 -22.79 4.70
CA LYS A 212 -13.25 -23.44 5.28
C LYS A 212 -13.61 -24.80 5.91
N ASP A 213 -14.72 -24.88 6.64
CA ASP A 213 -15.18 -26.09 7.33
C ASP A 213 -15.49 -27.23 6.34
N VAL A 214 -16.00 -26.92 5.14
CA VAL A 214 -16.30 -27.92 4.10
C VAL A 214 -15.01 -28.52 3.50
N PHE A 215 -14.00 -27.70 3.25
CA PHE A 215 -12.76 -28.14 2.58
C PHE A 215 -11.66 -28.59 3.55
N ASP A 216 -11.77 -28.25 4.85
CA ASP A 216 -10.83 -28.67 5.89
C ASP A 216 -11.58 -28.98 7.20
N PRO A 217 -12.36 -30.07 7.24
CA PRO A 217 -13.22 -30.41 8.39
C PRO A 217 -12.42 -30.72 9.66
N ALA A 218 -11.15 -31.12 9.53
CA ALA A 218 -10.25 -31.37 10.66
C ALA A 218 -9.41 -30.15 11.05
N TRP A 219 -9.58 -29.02 10.37
CA TRP A 219 -8.87 -27.77 10.65
C TRP A 219 -7.34 -27.90 10.68
N LEU A 220 -6.77 -28.69 9.76
CA LEU A 220 -5.33 -28.95 9.69
C LEU A 220 -4.57 -27.91 8.86
N LEU A 221 -5.25 -27.26 7.91
CA LEU A 221 -4.62 -26.35 6.95
C LEU A 221 -4.61 -24.93 7.50
N ASN A 222 -3.42 -24.48 7.92
CA ASN A 222 -3.16 -23.12 8.42
C ASN A 222 -4.21 -22.61 9.42
N PRO A 223 -4.51 -23.35 10.51
CA PRO A 223 -5.63 -23.05 11.40
C PRO A 223 -5.54 -21.67 12.07
N ALA A 224 -4.33 -21.12 12.24
CA ALA A 224 -4.10 -19.85 12.90
C ALA A 224 -3.97 -18.64 11.94
N LYS A 225 -4.31 -18.80 10.66
CA LYS A 225 -4.21 -17.74 9.65
C LYS A 225 -5.59 -17.30 9.16
N VAL A 226 -5.65 -16.12 8.54
CA VAL A 226 -6.81 -15.49 7.89
C VAL A 226 -7.93 -15.05 8.84
N PHE A 227 -8.32 -15.87 9.81
CA PHE A 227 -9.44 -15.57 10.69
C PHE A 227 -8.99 -15.25 12.11
N PRO A 228 -9.73 -14.38 12.85
CA PRO A 228 -9.42 -14.06 14.23
C PRO A 228 -9.29 -15.32 15.10
N LEU A 229 -8.29 -15.35 15.98
CA LEU A 229 -8.07 -16.53 16.85
C LEU A 229 -9.25 -16.80 17.77
N ALA A 230 -9.94 -15.75 18.22
CA ALA A 230 -11.12 -15.83 19.05
C ALA A 230 -12.30 -16.48 18.30
N ALA A 231 -12.54 -16.08 17.05
CA ALA A 231 -13.63 -16.60 16.21
C ALA A 231 -13.46 -18.08 15.85
N THR A 232 -12.21 -18.54 15.72
CA THR A 232 -11.90 -19.91 15.32
C THR A 232 -11.60 -20.86 16.48
N LYS A 233 -11.60 -20.37 17.73
CA LYS A 233 -11.14 -21.13 18.90
C LYS A 233 -11.79 -22.52 18.99
N ALA A 234 -13.11 -22.62 18.81
CA ALA A 234 -13.83 -23.89 18.90
C ALA A 234 -13.53 -24.87 17.75
N ARG A 235 -13.16 -24.35 16.57
CA ARG A 235 -12.85 -25.15 15.37
C ARG A 235 -11.44 -25.72 15.38
N ARG A 236 -10.51 -25.03 16.05
CA ARG A 236 -9.09 -25.42 16.15
C ARG A 236 -8.80 -26.47 17.22
N VAL A 237 -9.78 -26.83 18.05
CA VAL A 237 -9.61 -27.89 19.05
C VAL A 237 -9.79 -29.23 18.35
N THR A 238 -8.69 -29.94 18.11
CA THR A 238 -8.70 -31.26 17.48
C THR A 238 -9.51 -32.25 18.33
N PRO A 239 -10.40 -33.08 17.75
CA PRO A 239 -11.09 -34.16 18.48
C PRO A 239 -10.20 -35.34 18.92
N HIS A 240 -8.87 -35.26 18.84
CA HIS A 240 -7.97 -36.36 19.21
C HIS A 240 -7.29 -36.11 20.57
N ALA A 241 -8.09 -36.24 21.61
CA ALA A 241 -7.66 -36.63 22.95
C ALA A 241 -8.77 -37.49 23.59
N ALA A 242 -9.02 -38.64 22.98
CA ALA A 242 -9.74 -39.78 23.55
C ALA A 242 -9.20 -41.06 22.92
#